data_AF-A0AAN7XFG4-F1
#
_entry.id   AF-A0AAN7XFG4-F1
#
_cell.length_a   1.000
_cell.length_b   1.000
_cell.length_c   1.000
_cell.angle_alpha   90.00
_cell.angle_beta   90.00
_cell.angle_gamma   90.00
#
_symmetry.space_group_name_H-M   'P 1'
#
loop_
_entity.id
_entity.type
_entity.pdbx_description
1 polymer ?
#
loop_
_entity_poly.entity_id
_entity_poly.type
_entity_poly.pdbx_seq_one_letter_code
_entity_poly.pdbx_strand_id
1 'polypeptide(L)'
;MLYGFLVRTNNTWFQQLLPSDLMSHLADRPTNFYVGVVQQSSEPTLLVQYLLANMTGTSFNISQENCKNQRMDEKDEESKHMYTYMWVQGAAPPNSTQREGFCVRSTVRLSKALSPAFELKDFTSTNYSTWTESRWKTIKGRIFLVASHDLEMLTLGVGVGVLITSLLLTYVMSSKAEILFSSGREPANATY
;
A
#
# COMPACT_ATOMS: atom_id res chain seq x y z
N MET A 1 -21.66 10.03 -12.80
CA MET A 1 -20.24 10.38 -13.02
C MET A 1 -19.68 11.24 -11.90
N LEU A 2 -20.13 12.49 -11.73
CA LEU A 2 -19.57 13.44 -10.74
C LEU A 2 -19.52 12.87 -9.31
N TYR A 3 -20.63 12.29 -8.84
CA TYR A 3 -20.71 11.64 -7.54
C TYR A 3 -19.65 10.55 -7.34
N GLY A 4 -19.38 9.77 -8.39
CA GLY A 4 -18.42 8.68 -8.32
C GLY A 4 -16.99 9.14 -8.09
N PHE A 5 -16.60 10.25 -8.74
CA PHE A 5 -15.24 10.78 -8.63
C PHE A 5 -15.04 11.68 -7.42
N LEU A 6 -16.04 12.48 -7.05
CA LEU A 6 -15.90 13.52 -6.01
C LEU A 6 -16.42 13.11 -4.63
N VAL A 7 -17.24 12.06 -4.54
CA VAL A 7 -17.84 11.63 -3.26
C VAL A 7 -17.41 10.22 -2.92
N ARG A 8 -17.74 9.25 -3.79
CA ARG A 8 -17.52 7.83 -3.49
C ARG A 8 -17.26 7.00 -4.76
N THR A 9 -16.05 6.45 -4.88
CA THR A 9 -15.70 5.57 -6.01
C THR A 9 -16.38 4.22 -5.91
N ASN A 10 -16.53 3.69 -4.70
CA ASN A 10 -17.30 2.49 -4.46
C ASN A 10 -18.82 2.75 -4.52
N ASN A 11 -19.35 2.81 -5.74
CA ASN A 11 -20.78 2.97 -6.00
C ASN A 11 -21.31 1.86 -6.91
N THR A 12 -22.63 1.66 -6.89
CA THR A 12 -23.29 0.59 -7.65
C THR A 12 -22.99 0.67 -9.14
N TRP A 13 -22.83 1.86 -9.70
CA TRP A 13 -22.56 2.05 -11.12
C TRP A 13 -21.13 1.66 -11.50
N PHE A 14 -20.10 2.14 -10.81
CA PHE A 14 -18.71 1.77 -11.09
C PHE A 14 -18.43 0.29 -10.82
N GLN A 15 -19.10 -0.33 -9.83
CA GLN A 15 -19.03 -1.77 -9.63
C GLN A 15 -19.55 -2.57 -10.85
N GLN A 16 -20.46 -2.02 -11.66
CA GLN A 16 -20.96 -2.69 -12.86
C GLN A 16 -19.98 -2.61 -14.03
N LEU A 17 -19.19 -1.54 -14.08
CA LEU A 17 -18.30 -1.25 -15.21
C LEU A 17 -16.93 -1.90 -15.07
N LEU A 18 -16.52 -2.24 -13.84
CA LEU A 18 -15.23 -2.85 -13.60
C LEU A 18 -15.32 -4.39 -13.60
N PRO A 19 -14.23 -5.09 -13.99
CA PRO A 19 -14.10 -6.52 -13.77
C PRO A 19 -13.89 -6.83 -12.27
N SER A 20 -14.06 -8.10 -11.90
CA SER A 20 -13.87 -8.61 -10.52
C SER A 20 -12.53 -8.23 -9.92
N ASP A 21 -11.48 -8.33 -10.72
CA ASP A 21 -10.11 -8.22 -10.24
C ASP A 21 -9.78 -6.79 -9.81
N LEU A 22 -10.52 -5.81 -10.35
CA LEU A 22 -10.31 -4.39 -10.08
C LEU A 22 -11.31 -3.80 -9.08
N MET A 23 -12.20 -4.61 -8.50
CA MET A 23 -13.10 -4.17 -7.43
C MET A 23 -12.35 -3.68 -6.19
N SER A 24 -11.16 -4.24 -5.91
CA SER A 24 -10.31 -3.86 -4.77
C SER A 24 -9.77 -2.43 -4.89
N HIS A 25 -9.76 -1.84 -6.09
CA HIS A 25 -9.36 -0.45 -6.33
C HIS A 25 -10.47 0.55 -6.00
N LEU A 26 -11.73 0.11 -5.87
CA LEU A 26 -12.82 0.97 -5.44
C LEU A 26 -12.78 1.19 -3.92
N ALA A 27 -12.96 2.43 -3.49
CA ALA A 27 -12.89 2.79 -2.08
C ALA A 27 -14.06 3.70 -1.66
N ASP A 28 -14.34 3.73 -0.36
CA ASP A 28 -15.35 4.63 0.22
C ASP A 28 -14.78 6.04 0.43
N ARG A 29 -14.09 6.57 -0.59
CA ARG A 29 -13.46 7.90 -0.62
C ARG A 29 -13.52 8.48 -2.03
N PRO A 30 -13.32 9.79 -2.21
CA PRO A 30 -13.12 10.38 -3.53
C PRO A 30 -11.84 9.87 -4.20
N THR A 31 -11.81 9.91 -5.53
CA THR A 31 -10.63 9.53 -6.31
C THR A 31 -9.50 10.54 -6.11
N ASN A 32 -8.26 10.06 -5.97
CA ASN A 32 -7.09 10.92 -6.03
C ASN A 32 -6.68 11.13 -7.50
N PHE A 33 -6.61 12.39 -7.94
CA PHE A 33 -6.23 12.76 -9.32
C PHE A 33 -4.72 12.93 -9.52
N TYR A 34 -3.91 12.66 -8.49
CA TYR A 34 -2.48 12.64 -8.61
C TYR A 34 -2.03 11.57 -9.62
N VAL A 35 -1.21 11.96 -10.59
CA VAL A 35 -0.74 11.10 -11.70
C VAL A 35 0.15 9.96 -11.17
N GLY A 36 0.79 10.14 -10.02
CA GLY A 36 1.64 9.14 -9.41
C GLY A 36 2.93 8.90 -10.20
N VAL A 37 3.57 7.77 -9.88
CA VAL A 37 4.79 7.31 -10.56
C VAL A 37 4.40 6.35 -11.69
N VAL A 38 5.14 6.40 -12.80
CA VAL A 38 4.90 5.66 -14.04
C VAL A 38 4.69 4.14 -13.86
N GLN A 39 5.30 3.51 -12.86
CA GLN A 39 5.11 2.07 -12.61
C GLN A 39 3.72 1.71 -12.09
N GLN A 40 2.94 2.66 -11.57
CA GLN A 40 1.62 2.41 -11.00
C GLN A 40 0.55 3.10 -11.86
N SER A 41 -0.45 2.33 -12.30
CA SER A 41 -1.61 2.92 -12.97
C SER A 41 -2.41 3.74 -11.98
N SER A 42 -2.75 4.97 -12.36
CA SER A 42 -3.58 5.82 -11.51
C SER A 42 -5.03 5.33 -11.51
N GLU A 43 -5.65 5.31 -10.33
CA GLU A 43 -7.08 5.00 -10.15
C GLU A 43 -8.00 5.78 -11.13
N PRO A 44 -7.83 7.10 -11.34
CA PRO A 44 -8.69 7.84 -12.28
C PRO A 44 -8.49 7.41 -13.73
N THR A 45 -7.26 7.10 -14.18
CA THR A 45 -7.03 6.63 -15.55
C THR A 45 -7.83 5.37 -15.85
N LEU A 46 -7.83 4.43 -14.90
CA LEU A 46 -8.59 3.20 -15.00
C LEU A 46 -10.10 3.48 -15.04
N LEU A 47 -10.61 4.23 -14.06
CA LEU A 47 -12.04 4.54 -13.97
C LEU A 47 -12.54 5.26 -15.22
N VAL A 48 -11.78 6.23 -15.74
CA VAL A 48 -12.12 6.95 -16.97
C VAL A 48 -12.09 6.04 -18.18
N GLN A 49 -11.15 5.09 -18.28
CA GLN A 49 -11.11 4.13 -19.39
C GLN A 49 -12.39 3.30 -19.46
N TYR A 50 -12.79 2.66 -18.36
CA TYR A 50 -13.98 1.81 -18.32
C TYR A 50 -15.28 2.63 -18.45
N LEU A 51 -15.30 3.81 -17.86
CA LEU A 51 -16.43 4.73 -17.98
C LEU A 51 -16.62 5.16 -19.44
N LEU A 52 -15.55 5.58 -20.11
CA LEU A 52 -15.60 5.97 -21.51
C LEU A 52 -15.98 4.78 -22.39
N ALA A 53 -15.41 3.61 -22.14
CA ALA A 53 -15.76 2.38 -22.86
C ALA A 53 -17.24 2.03 -22.72
N ASN A 54 -17.86 2.27 -21.56
CA ASN A 54 -19.29 2.07 -21.37
C ASN A 54 -20.16 3.13 -22.08
N MET A 55 -19.69 4.39 -22.14
CA MET A 55 -20.44 5.45 -22.82
C MET A 55 -20.35 5.40 -24.34
N THR A 56 -19.21 5.00 -24.89
CA THR A 56 -18.96 5.00 -26.35
C THR A 56 -18.99 3.60 -26.96
N GLY A 57 -18.91 2.56 -26.13
CA GLY A 57 -18.85 1.17 -26.57
C GLY A 57 -20.22 0.52 -26.73
N THR A 58 -20.18 -0.70 -27.25
CA THR A 58 -21.34 -1.56 -27.47
C THR A 58 -21.14 -2.88 -26.73
N SER A 59 -22.16 -3.35 -26.02
CA SER A 59 -22.12 -4.66 -25.37
C SER A 59 -22.25 -5.79 -26.39
N PHE A 60 -21.48 -6.84 -26.18
CA PHE A 60 -21.49 -8.07 -26.97
C PHE A 60 -21.58 -9.28 -26.05
N ASN A 61 -22.42 -10.22 -26.44
CA ASN A 61 -22.58 -11.50 -25.73
C ASN A 61 -21.56 -12.51 -26.27
N ILE A 62 -20.32 -12.40 -25.81
CA ILE A 62 -19.23 -13.34 -26.10
C ILE A 62 -18.71 -13.95 -24.81
N SER A 63 -18.01 -15.08 -24.91
CA SER A 63 -17.39 -15.71 -23.74
C SER A 63 -16.29 -14.82 -23.13
N GLN A 64 -16.06 -14.99 -21.82
CA GLN A 64 -14.99 -14.27 -21.11
C GLN A 64 -13.62 -14.50 -21.75
N GLU A 65 -13.35 -15.73 -22.21
CA GLU A 65 -12.07 -16.08 -22.83
C GLU A 65 -11.86 -15.38 -24.17
N ASN A 66 -12.90 -15.31 -25.02
CA ASN A 66 -12.79 -14.59 -26.30
C ASN A 66 -12.59 -13.08 -26.07
N CYS A 67 -13.31 -12.51 -25.09
CA CYS A 67 -13.15 -11.11 -24.71
C CYS A 67 -11.72 -10.80 -24.22
N LYS A 68 -11.14 -11.67 -23.37
CA LYS A 68 -9.76 -11.55 -22.89
C LYS A 68 -8.74 -11.67 -24.04
N ASN A 69 -8.99 -12.57 -24.98
CA ASN A 69 -8.14 -12.75 -26.16
C ASN A 69 -8.29 -11.64 -27.22
N GLN A 70 -9.13 -10.64 -26.97
CA GLN A 70 -9.39 -9.51 -27.87
C GLN A 70 -9.92 -9.96 -29.25
N ARG A 71 -10.79 -10.98 -29.26
CA ARG A 71 -11.38 -11.54 -30.49
C ARG A 71 -12.89 -11.69 -30.30
N MET A 72 -13.64 -11.44 -31.38
CA MET A 72 -15.07 -11.73 -31.40
C MET A 72 -15.33 -13.23 -31.53
N ASP A 73 -14.67 -13.84 -32.52
CA ASP A 73 -14.71 -15.29 -32.81
C ASP A 73 -13.31 -15.79 -33.19
N GLU A 74 -13.10 -17.12 -33.21
CA GLU A 74 -11.80 -17.73 -33.55
C GLU A 74 -11.27 -17.36 -34.93
N LYS A 75 -12.15 -16.94 -35.84
CA LYS A 75 -11.83 -16.58 -37.23
C LYS A 75 -11.61 -15.08 -37.45
N ASP A 76 -11.76 -14.27 -36.40
CA ASP A 76 -11.74 -12.81 -36.50
C ASP A 76 -10.36 -12.26 -36.10
N GLU A 77 -9.51 -12.02 -37.11
CA GLU A 77 -8.19 -11.41 -36.91
C GLU A 77 -8.19 -9.87 -37.08
N GLU A 78 -9.14 -9.31 -37.84
CA GLU A 78 -9.15 -7.88 -38.18
C GLU A 78 -9.70 -6.99 -37.06
N SER A 79 -10.72 -7.46 -36.32
CA SER A 79 -11.37 -6.65 -35.28
C SER A 79 -10.45 -6.26 -34.12
N LYS A 80 -9.42 -7.06 -33.85
CA LYS A 80 -8.41 -6.83 -32.82
C LYS A 80 -7.65 -5.52 -33.02
N HIS A 81 -7.42 -5.11 -34.26
CA HIS A 81 -6.66 -3.89 -34.56
C HIS A 81 -7.52 -2.63 -34.44
N MET A 82 -8.82 -2.73 -34.69
CA MET A 82 -9.74 -1.59 -34.65
C MET A 82 -10.34 -1.33 -33.27
N TYR A 83 -10.70 -2.39 -32.54
CA TYR A 83 -11.43 -2.28 -31.29
C TYR A 83 -10.59 -2.74 -30.10
N THR A 84 -11.16 -2.57 -28.92
CA THR A 84 -10.66 -3.07 -27.65
C THR A 84 -11.84 -3.64 -26.89
N TYR A 85 -11.65 -4.86 -26.41
CA TYR A 85 -12.65 -5.66 -25.73
C TYR A 85 -12.37 -5.65 -24.24
N MET A 86 -13.36 -5.26 -23.44
CA MET A 86 -13.24 -5.15 -21.99
C MET A 86 -14.32 -6.01 -21.34
N TRP A 87 -13.91 -6.99 -20.54
CA TRP A 87 -14.84 -7.79 -19.75
C TRP A 87 -15.26 -7.00 -18.51
N VAL A 88 -16.56 -6.83 -18.30
CA VAL A 88 -17.15 -6.08 -17.18
C VAL A 88 -18.14 -6.95 -16.42
N GLN A 89 -18.37 -6.68 -15.13
CA GLN A 89 -19.25 -7.52 -14.30
C GLN A 89 -20.74 -7.32 -14.54
N GLY A 90 -21.16 -6.15 -15.00
CA GLY A 90 -22.58 -5.83 -15.17
C GLY A 90 -23.36 -5.61 -13.88
N ALA A 91 -24.67 -5.39 -14.04
CA ALA A 91 -25.60 -5.12 -12.96
C ALA A 91 -25.83 -6.33 -12.06
N ALA A 92 -25.91 -6.08 -10.74
CA ALA A 92 -26.43 -7.07 -9.82
C ALA A 92 -27.96 -7.18 -10.05
N PRO A 93 -28.50 -8.40 -10.24
CA PRO A 93 -29.94 -8.61 -10.31
C PRO A 93 -30.61 -8.17 -9.00
N PRO A 94 -31.88 -7.72 -9.03
CA PRO A 94 -32.57 -7.24 -7.82
C PRO A 94 -32.69 -8.29 -6.70
N ASN A 95 -32.59 -9.58 -7.05
CA ASN A 95 -32.78 -10.71 -6.14
C ASN A 95 -31.51 -11.56 -5.93
N SER A 96 -30.36 -11.16 -6.48
CA SER A 96 -29.12 -11.94 -6.41
C SER A 96 -27.90 -11.03 -6.27
N THR A 97 -26.90 -11.49 -5.54
CA THR A 97 -25.60 -10.83 -5.44
C THR A 97 -24.65 -11.21 -6.58
N GLN A 98 -24.98 -12.26 -7.34
CA GLN A 98 -24.17 -12.74 -8.45
C GLN A 98 -24.41 -11.87 -9.68
N ARG A 99 -23.34 -11.24 -10.18
CA ARG A 99 -23.37 -10.38 -11.35
C ARG A 99 -23.04 -11.17 -12.61
N GLU A 100 -23.77 -10.88 -13.67
CA GLU A 100 -23.55 -11.49 -14.99
C GLU A 100 -22.64 -10.60 -15.83
N GLY A 101 -21.41 -11.08 -16.03
CA GLY A 101 -20.42 -10.37 -16.81
C GLY A 101 -20.70 -10.41 -18.31
N PHE A 102 -20.34 -9.34 -19.00
CA PHE A 102 -20.43 -9.25 -20.45
C PHE A 102 -19.22 -8.52 -21.02
N CYS A 103 -19.03 -8.62 -22.34
CA CYS A 103 -17.93 -7.94 -23.01
C CYS A 103 -18.40 -6.61 -23.60
N VAL A 104 -17.61 -5.56 -23.39
CA VAL A 104 -17.81 -4.25 -24.00
C VAL A 104 -16.77 -4.07 -25.11
N ARG A 105 -17.24 -3.88 -26.34
CA ARG A 105 -16.40 -3.49 -27.47
C ARG A 105 -16.37 -1.96 -27.56
N SER A 106 -15.19 -1.38 -27.50
CA SER A 106 -15.00 0.07 -27.63
C SER A 106 -13.73 0.40 -28.42
N THR A 107 -13.51 1.68 -28.73
CA THR A 107 -12.27 2.19 -29.32
C THR A 107 -11.36 2.86 -28.28
N VAL A 108 -11.69 2.70 -26.99
CA VAL A 108 -10.98 3.36 -25.90
C VAL A 108 -9.67 2.63 -25.61
N ARG A 109 -8.56 3.36 -25.71
CA ARG A 109 -7.20 2.86 -25.47
C ARG A 109 -6.45 3.75 -24.50
N LEU A 110 -5.45 3.17 -23.86
CA LEU A 110 -4.48 3.91 -23.05
C LEU A 110 -3.23 4.19 -23.89
N SER A 111 -2.67 5.38 -23.73
CA SER A 111 -1.37 5.74 -24.26
C SER A 111 -0.44 6.09 -23.10
N LYS A 112 0.85 5.76 -23.24
CA LYS A 112 1.84 6.06 -22.23
C LYS A 112 2.12 7.57 -22.21
N ALA A 113 1.75 8.23 -21.12
CA ALA A 113 2.05 9.64 -20.90
C ALA A 113 3.34 9.76 -20.07
N LEU A 114 4.49 9.71 -20.73
CA LEU A 114 5.81 9.97 -20.13
C LEU A 114 6.44 11.15 -20.86
N SER A 115 7.12 12.04 -20.12
CA SER A 115 7.85 13.13 -20.78
C SER A 115 8.95 12.60 -21.70
N PRO A 116 9.08 13.15 -22.93
CA PRO A 116 10.15 12.77 -23.86
C PRO A 116 11.56 12.99 -23.30
N ALA A 117 11.75 13.89 -22.32
CA ALA A 117 13.01 14.06 -21.60
C ALA A 117 13.57 12.72 -21.09
N PHE A 118 12.70 11.85 -20.56
CA PHE A 118 13.11 10.56 -20.01
C PHE A 118 13.37 9.51 -21.10
N GLU A 119 12.72 9.64 -22.26
CA GLU A 119 12.94 8.75 -23.41
C GLU A 119 14.25 9.08 -24.13
N LEU A 120 14.52 10.37 -24.31
CA LEU A 120 15.75 10.91 -24.89
C LEU A 120 16.94 10.90 -23.92
N LYS A 121 16.70 10.65 -22.63
CA LYS A 121 17.67 10.75 -21.52
C LYS A 121 18.27 12.15 -21.36
N ASP A 122 17.53 13.18 -21.75
CA ASP A 122 17.87 14.59 -21.53
C ASP A 122 17.21 15.09 -20.24
N PHE A 123 17.84 14.79 -19.10
CA PHE A 123 17.27 15.09 -17.78
C PHE A 123 17.38 16.57 -17.37
N THR A 124 18.16 17.35 -18.11
CA THR A 124 18.33 18.81 -17.90
C THR A 124 17.56 19.62 -18.93
N SER A 125 16.67 18.98 -19.70
CA SER A 125 15.90 19.62 -20.74
C SER A 125 15.09 20.79 -20.18
N THR A 126 15.14 21.92 -20.88
CA THR A 126 14.25 23.07 -20.64
C THR A 126 12.97 22.99 -21.48
N ASN A 127 12.97 22.16 -22.52
CA ASN A 127 11.85 22.02 -23.46
C ASN A 127 10.83 20.95 -23.04
N TYR A 128 11.28 19.92 -22.33
CA TYR A 128 10.45 18.81 -21.86
C TYR A 128 10.41 18.76 -20.34
N SER A 129 9.30 18.27 -19.77
CA SER A 129 9.15 18.20 -18.32
C SER A 129 10.08 17.14 -17.70
N THR A 130 10.74 17.49 -16.60
CA THR A 130 11.72 16.62 -15.92
C THR A 130 11.30 16.27 -14.49
N TRP A 131 10.01 16.45 -14.17
CA TRP A 131 9.44 16.15 -12.86
C TRP A 131 9.63 14.68 -12.50
N THR A 132 10.22 14.43 -11.33
CA THR A 132 10.37 13.11 -10.74
C THR A 132 9.89 13.12 -9.31
N GLU A 133 9.34 11.99 -8.86
CA GLU A 133 8.91 11.79 -7.48
C GLU A 133 10.01 11.04 -6.72
N SER A 134 10.42 11.58 -5.57
CA SER A 134 11.39 10.90 -4.71
C SER A 134 10.81 9.59 -4.19
N ARG A 135 11.65 8.57 -3.98
CA ARG A 135 11.20 7.29 -3.42
C ARG A 135 11.38 7.28 -1.91
N TRP A 136 10.28 7.10 -1.17
CA TRP A 136 10.29 6.88 0.27
C TRP A 136 9.98 5.42 0.61
N LYS A 137 10.51 4.93 1.75
CA LYS A 137 10.17 3.59 2.27
C LYS A 137 8.84 3.61 3.03
N THR A 138 8.75 4.46 4.05
CA THR A 138 7.57 4.55 4.91
C THR A 138 7.43 5.98 5.41
N ILE A 139 6.27 6.60 5.19
CA ILE A 139 5.94 7.91 5.77
C ILE A 139 5.06 7.65 6.99
N LYS A 140 5.52 8.05 8.17
CA LYS A 140 4.79 7.94 9.43
C LYS A 140 4.94 9.24 10.21
N GLY A 141 3.83 9.78 10.69
CA GLY A 141 3.81 10.85 11.68
C GLY A 141 3.40 10.30 13.05
N ARG A 142 4.05 10.75 14.12
CA ARG A 142 3.63 10.44 15.50
C ARG A 142 3.77 11.68 16.38
N ILE A 143 2.89 11.81 17.35
CA ILE A 143 2.91 12.86 18.36
C ILE A 143 3.21 12.20 19.69
N PHE A 144 4.16 12.75 20.44
CA PHE A 144 4.53 12.28 21.78
C PHE A 144 5.07 13.43 22.61
N LEU A 145 4.96 13.31 23.93
CA LEU A 145 5.56 14.24 24.88
C LEU A 145 7.05 13.92 25.01
N VAL A 146 7.89 14.96 24.99
CA VAL A 146 9.33 14.85 25.18
C VAL A 146 9.66 15.36 26.58
N ALA A 147 10.46 14.59 27.33
CA ALA A 147 10.93 15.01 28.65
C ALA A 147 11.90 16.20 28.53
N SER A 148 12.06 17.00 29.59
CA SER A 148 13.09 18.03 29.58
C SER A 148 14.48 17.41 29.62
N HIS A 149 15.45 18.07 28.99
CA HIS A 149 16.83 17.61 28.97
C HIS A 149 17.43 17.43 30.39
N ASP A 150 17.04 18.28 31.34
CA ASP A 150 17.48 18.16 32.74
C ASP A 150 16.99 16.87 33.39
N LEU A 151 15.75 16.44 33.09
CA LEU A 151 15.19 15.21 33.63
C LEU A 151 15.87 13.97 32.99
N GLU A 152 16.16 14.03 31.70
CA GLU A 152 16.93 12.98 31.00
C GLU A 152 18.33 12.83 31.59
N MET A 153 19.03 13.94 31.85
CA MET A 153 20.37 13.91 32.42
C MET A 153 20.37 13.45 33.88
N LEU A 154 19.39 13.88 34.67
CA LEU A 154 19.23 13.45 36.06
C LEU A 154 18.95 11.94 36.13
N THR A 155 18.01 11.43 35.33
CA THR A 155 17.67 10.00 35.32
C THR A 155 18.85 9.13 34.89
N LEU A 156 19.61 9.55 33.87
CA LEU A 156 20.85 8.88 33.48
C LEU A 156 21.88 8.88 34.61
N GLY A 157 22.11 10.04 35.24
CA GLY A 157 23.06 10.19 36.34
C GLY A 157 22.72 9.31 37.55
N VAL A 158 21.44 9.27 37.95
CA VAL A 158 20.96 8.39 39.01
C VAL A 158 21.13 6.92 38.63
N GLY A 159 20.81 6.55 37.39
CA GLY A 159 21.00 5.19 36.89
C GLY A 159 22.45 4.71 36.98
N VAL A 160 23.41 5.54 36.56
CA VAL A 160 24.85 5.25 36.67
C VAL A 160 25.30 5.15 38.14
N GLY A 161 24.83 6.05 38.99
CA GLY A 161 25.15 6.02 40.42
C GLY A 161 24.72 4.72 41.09
N VAL A 162 23.47 4.27 40.84
CA VAL A 162 22.95 3.00 41.36
C VAL A 162 23.72 1.79 40.82
N LEU A 163 24.12 1.81 39.54
CA LEU A 163 24.94 0.76 38.95
C LEU A 163 26.32 0.64 39.64
N ILE A 164 27.03 1.74 39.83
CA ILE A 164 28.37 1.72 40.45
C ILE A 164 28.26 1.28 41.91
N THR A 165 27.31 1.84 42.65
CA THR A 165 27.11 1.48 44.07
C THR A 165 26.71 0.02 44.22
N SER A 166 25.81 -0.51 43.40
CA SER A 166 25.45 -1.93 43.43
C SER A 166 26.63 -2.85 43.08
N LEU A 167 27.45 -2.51 42.08
CA LEU A 167 28.65 -3.27 41.72
C LEU A 167 29.68 -3.27 42.85
N LEU A 168 29.94 -2.10 43.45
CA LEU A 168 30.87 -1.97 44.57
C LEU A 168 30.39 -2.74 45.80
N LEU A 169 29.11 -2.59 46.18
CA LEU A 169 28.52 -3.31 47.31
C LEU A 169 28.57 -4.82 47.09
N THR A 170 28.21 -5.28 45.90
CA THR A 170 28.25 -6.71 45.54
C THR A 170 29.69 -7.23 45.57
N TYR A 171 30.65 -6.47 45.04
CA TYR A 171 32.07 -6.83 45.10
C TYR A 171 32.56 -6.96 46.55
N VAL A 172 32.22 -6.00 47.41
CA VAL A 172 32.58 -6.02 48.83
C VAL A 172 31.93 -7.22 49.52
N MET A 173 30.63 -7.44 49.35
CA MET A 173 29.91 -8.58 49.95
C MET A 173 30.48 -9.91 49.47
N SER A 174 30.83 -10.04 48.18
CA SER A 174 31.47 -11.23 47.62
C SER A 174 32.86 -11.45 48.21
N SER A 175 33.69 -10.41 48.27
CA SER A 175 35.05 -10.48 48.82
C SER A 175 35.09 -10.79 50.31
N LYS A 176 34.03 -10.46 51.06
CA LYS A 176 33.89 -10.70 52.50
C LYS A 176 32.83 -11.77 52.81
N ALA A 177 32.40 -12.55 51.82
CA ALA A 177 31.34 -13.53 51.97
C ALA A 177 31.67 -14.57 53.05
N GLU A 178 32.93 -15.00 53.16
CA GLU A 178 33.35 -15.97 54.17
C GLU A 178 33.20 -15.42 55.60
N ILE A 179 33.42 -14.13 55.83
CA ILE A 179 33.25 -13.48 57.16
C ILE A 179 31.78 -13.15 57.42
N LEU A 180 31.07 -12.67 56.39
CA LEU A 180 29.66 -12.24 56.50
C LEU A 180 28.72 -13.44 56.63
N PHE A 181 29.08 -14.59 56.06
CA PHE A 181 28.27 -15.80 56.05
C PHE A 181 28.97 -16.99 56.75
N SER A 182 30.04 -16.76 57.53
CA SER A 182 30.53 -17.81 58.42
C SER A 182 29.47 -18.11 59.46
N SER A 183 28.70 -19.17 59.24
CA SER A 183 27.94 -19.82 60.30
C SER A 183 28.92 -20.13 61.41
N GLY A 184 28.63 -19.67 62.64
CA GLY A 184 29.41 -20.03 63.80
C GLY A 184 29.59 -21.54 63.81
N ARG A 185 30.82 -22.02 63.58
CA ARG A 185 31.18 -23.40 63.90
C ARG A 185 30.93 -23.52 65.40
N GLU A 186 29.80 -24.10 65.78
CA GLU A 186 29.71 -24.76 67.08
C GLU A 186 30.93 -25.70 67.15
N PRO A 187 31.84 -25.53 68.11
CA PRO A 187 32.89 -26.50 68.28
C PRO A 187 32.20 -27.81 68.63
N ALA A 188 32.33 -28.80 67.75
CA ALA A 188 32.07 -30.17 68.13
C ALA A 188 32.98 -30.46 69.32
N ASN A 189 32.42 -30.41 70.54
CA ASN A 189 33.09 -30.82 71.76
C ASN A 189 33.46 -32.28 71.59
N ALA A 190 34.71 -32.53 71.20
CA ALA A 190 35.37 -33.79 71.41
C ALA A 190 35.71 -33.88 72.89
N THR A 191 34.98 -34.71 73.65
CA THR A 191 35.47 -35.26 74.91
C THR A 191 34.96 -36.68 75.11
N TYR A 192 35.93 -37.61 75.05
CA TYR A 192 36.02 -38.98 75.56
C TYR A 192 35.05 -40.05 75.05
#